data_AF-A0ABC7ZRX9-F1
#
_entry.id   AF-A0ABC7ZRX9-F1
#
_cell.length_a   1.000
_cell.length_b   1.000
_cell.length_c   1.000
_cell.angle_alpha   90.00
_cell.angle_beta   90.00
_cell.angle_gamma   90.00
#
_symmetry.space_group_name_H-M   'P 1'
#
loop_
_entity.id
_entity.type
_entity.pdbx_description
1 polymer ?
#
loop_
_entity_poly.entity_id
_entity_poly.type
_entity_poly.pdbx_seq_one_letter_code
_entity_poly.pdbx_strand_id
1 'polypeptide(L)'
;MKIPVLQPGFNFFAPAGYSAAVAPNRAENAYADYVLDIGKRIPLSAADLSNVYESVIRAVHDSRSRLIDQHTVDMIGNTVLDALSRSQTFRDAVSYGIHNEEVHIGCIKYRNEYELNGESAIKIDDIQSLTCNELYGYDVGQEPILPICEAGENENEEPYVSFSVAPDTDSYEMPSWQEGLIHEIIHHVTGASDPSGDSNIELGPTEILARRVAQELGWSVPDFKGYAEPE
;
A
#
# COMPACT_ATOMS: atom_id res chain seq x y z
N MET A 1 14.21 -59.77 27.70
CA MET A 1 14.04 -58.31 27.90
C MET A 1 13.51 -57.74 26.59
N LYS A 2 12.23 -57.34 26.54
CA LYS A 2 11.56 -56.81 25.33
C LYS A 2 11.33 -55.32 25.54
N ILE A 3 11.77 -54.51 24.57
CA ILE A 3 11.58 -53.06 24.54
C ILE A 3 10.14 -52.77 24.09
N PRO A 4 9.34 -51.94 24.79
CA PRO A 4 8.02 -51.57 24.29
C PRO A 4 8.13 -50.46 23.24
N VAL A 5 7.41 -50.65 22.14
CA VAL A 5 7.23 -49.68 21.06
C VAL A 5 6.20 -48.65 21.52
N LEU A 6 6.57 -47.36 21.51
CA LEU A 6 5.67 -46.23 21.73
C LEU A 6 4.70 -46.10 20.55
N GLN A 7 3.39 -46.12 20.83
CA GLN A 7 2.36 -45.78 19.86
C GLN A 7 2.31 -44.26 19.64
N PRO A 8 2.08 -43.76 18.41
CA PRO A 8 1.81 -42.36 18.17
C PRO A 8 0.31 -42.11 18.44
N GLY A 9 0.01 -41.56 19.61
CA GLY A 9 -1.34 -41.17 20.00
C GLY A 9 -1.39 -39.70 20.40
N PHE A 10 -1.26 -38.80 19.43
CA PHE A 10 -1.65 -37.40 19.58
C PHE A 10 -2.73 -37.08 18.56
N ASN A 11 -3.98 -37.39 18.92
CA ASN A 11 -5.13 -36.78 18.28
C ASN A 11 -5.18 -35.32 18.73
N PHE A 12 -4.70 -34.40 17.88
CA PHE A 12 -5.10 -33.00 17.95
C PHE A 12 -6.59 -32.94 17.59
N PHE A 13 -7.45 -32.97 18.61
CA PHE A 13 -8.81 -32.50 18.46
C PHE A 13 -8.75 -30.98 18.37
N ALA A 14 -8.92 -30.44 17.15
CA ALA A 14 -9.32 -29.05 16.99
C ALA A 14 -10.62 -28.85 17.79
N PRO A 15 -10.75 -27.78 18.59
CA PRO A 15 -12.00 -27.50 19.27
C PRO A 15 -13.08 -27.30 18.20
N ALA A 16 -14.12 -28.14 18.26
CA ALA A 16 -15.32 -27.97 17.47
C ALA A 16 -15.97 -26.63 17.86
N GLY A 17 -15.97 -25.65 16.94
CA GLY A 17 -16.70 -24.40 17.15
C GLY A 17 -16.26 -23.17 16.37
N TYR A 18 -15.08 -23.16 15.73
CA TYR A 18 -14.73 -22.07 14.82
C TYR A 18 -15.13 -22.43 13.40
N SER A 19 -16.37 -22.05 13.03
CA SER A 19 -16.61 -21.72 11.62
C SER A 19 -15.65 -20.57 11.31
N ALA A 20 -14.66 -20.79 10.43
CA ALA A 20 -13.95 -19.67 9.84
C ALA A 20 -15.03 -18.73 9.31
N ALA A 21 -15.06 -17.48 9.79
CA ALA A 21 -15.94 -16.49 9.20
C ALA A 21 -15.59 -16.47 7.70
N VAL A 22 -16.60 -16.62 6.85
CA VAL A 22 -16.39 -16.55 5.40
C VAL A 22 -15.80 -15.17 5.13
N ALA A 23 -14.59 -15.13 4.56
CA ALA A 23 -13.93 -13.87 4.25
C ALA A 23 -14.82 -13.05 3.29
N PRO A 24 -15.02 -11.74 3.53
CA PRO A 24 -15.69 -10.86 2.58
C PRO A 24 -14.96 -10.84 1.24
N ASN A 25 -15.63 -10.37 0.18
CA ASN A 25 -14.93 -10.15 -1.08
C ASN A 25 -13.88 -9.04 -0.91
N ARG A 26 -12.71 -9.20 -1.54
CA ARG A 26 -11.58 -8.26 -1.46
C ARG A 26 -11.90 -6.82 -1.93
N ALA A 27 -12.96 -6.62 -2.71
CA ALA A 27 -13.44 -5.32 -3.17
C ALA A 27 -14.61 -4.75 -2.33
N GLU A 28 -15.16 -5.51 -1.37
CA GLU A 28 -16.23 -5.04 -0.49
C GLU A 28 -15.67 -4.32 0.73
N ASN A 29 -16.29 -3.20 1.13
CA ASN A 29 -15.86 -2.40 2.30
C ASN A 29 -15.67 -3.22 3.59
N ALA A 30 -16.45 -4.30 3.77
CA ALA A 30 -16.33 -5.19 4.92
C ALA A 30 -14.97 -5.91 5.02
N TYR A 31 -14.23 -6.02 3.92
CA TYR A 31 -12.91 -6.64 3.88
C TYR A 31 -11.89 -5.87 4.74
N ALA A 32 -12.03 -4.54 4.86
CA ALA A 32 -11.15 -3.72 5.70
C ALA A 32 -11.20 -4.16 7.17
N ASP A 33 -12.41 -4.29 7.74
CA ASP A 33 -12.57 -4.73 9.14
C ASP A 33 -12.18 -6.20 9.33
N TYR A 34 -12.42 -7.04 8.32
CA TYR A 34 -11.97 -8.43 8.33
C TYR A 34 -10.44 -8.52 8.43
N VAL A 35 -9.70 -7.81 7.57
CA VAL A 35 -8.22 -7.78 7.57
C VAL A 35 -7.70 -7.38 8.95
N LEU A 36 -8.25 -6.33 9.56
CA LEU A 36 -7.81 -5.86 10.88
C LEU A 36 -8.17 -6.85 12.00
N ASP A 37 -9.33 -7.50 11.94
CA ASP A 37 -9.69 -8.53 12.93
C ASP A 37 -8.78 -9.75 12.89
N ILE A 38 -8.36 -10.16 11.69
CA ILE A 38 -7.40 -11.25 11.51
C ILE A 38 -5.99 -10.81 11.90
N GLY A 39 -5.53 -9.65 11.42
CA GLY A 39 -4.18 -9.12 11.64
C GLY A 39 -3.83 -8.95 13.13
N LYS A 40 -4.77 -8.46 13.94
CA LYS A 40 -4.55 -8.29 15.39
C LYS A 40 -4.44 -9.60 16.18
N ARG A 41 -4.74 -10.77 15.59
CA ARG A 41 -4.63 -12.08 16.26
C ARG A 41 -3.18 -12.47 16.52
N ILE A 42 -2.28 -12.05 15.63
CA ILE A 42 -0.84 -12.23 15.77
C ILE A 42 -0.22 -10.84 15.63
N PRO A 43 -0.20 -10.02 16.69
CA PRO A 43 0.37 -8.68 16.61
C PRO A 43 1.90 -8.76 16.45
N LEU A 44 2.48 -7.81 15.70
CA LEU A 44 3.93 -7.69 15.59
C LEU A 44 4.55 -7.44 16.96
N SER A 45 5.46 -8.31 17.40
CA SER A 45 6.27 -8.04 18.57
C SER A 45 7.27 -6.91 18.29
N ALA A 46 7.91 -6.38 19.34
CA ALA A 46 8.96 -5.38 19.17
C ALA A 46 10.13 -5.89 18.30
N ALA A 47 10.44 -7.18 18.36
CA ALA A 47 11.48 -7.79 17.53
C ALA A 47 11.03 -7.91 16.07
N ASP A 48 9.78 -8.33 15.84
CA ASP A 48 9.22 -8.41 14.48
C ASP A 48 9.16 -7.03 13.84
N LEU A 49 8.68 -6.02 14.58
CA LEU A 49 8.64 -4.65 14.12
C LEU A 49 10.04 -4.14 13.77
N SER A 50 11.07 -4.41 14.59
CA SER A 50 12.45 -4.04 14.28
C SER A 50 12.96 -4.68 12.98
N ASN A 51 12.66 -5.95 12.74
CA ASN A 51 13.06 -6.65 11.51
C ASN A 51 12.33 -6.10 10.28
N VAL A 52 11.05 -5.76 10.43
CA VAL A 52 10.25 -5.12 9.38
C VAL A 52 10.82 -3.74 9.04
N TYR A 53 11.19 -2.94 10.04
CA TYR A 53 11.86 -1.64 9.84
C TYR A 53 13.12 -1.74 8.99
N GLU A 54 14.04 -2.64 9.38
CA GLU A 54 15.29 -2.84 8.65
C GLU A 54 15.04 -3.30 7.21
N SER A 55 14.03 -4.14 7.01
CA SER A 55 13.67 -4.63 5.68
C SER A 55 13.06 -3.54 4.80
N VAL A 56 12.23 -2.66 5.35
CA VAL A 56 11.69 -1.49 4.63
C VAL A 56 12.81 -0.52 4.25
N ILE A 57 13.73 -0.21 5.17
CA ILE A 57 14.88 0.66 4.88
C ILE A 57 15.70 0.11 3.72
N ARG A 58 15.97 -1.20 3.72
CA ARG A 58 16.69 -1.87 2.63
C ARG A 58 15.92 -1.80 1.31
N ALA A 59 14.62 -2.08 1.32
CA ALA A 59 13.79 -2.08 0.11
C ALA A 59 13.69 -0.68 -0.52
N VAL A 60 13.51 0.36 0.30
CA VAL A 60 13.50 1.76 -0.15
C VAL A 60 14.86 2.16 -0.72
N HIS A 61 15.96 1.81 -0.05
CA HIS A 61 17.31 2.07 -0.55
C HIS A 61 17.60 1.36 -1.89
N ASP A 62 17.11 0.14 -2.06
CA ASP A 62 17.27 -0.64 -3.29
C ASP A 62 16.35 -0.16 -4.42
N SER A 63 15.37 0.70 -4.11
CA SER A 63 14.47 1.33 -5.07
C SER A 63 15.04 2.60 -5.73
N ARG A 64 16.17 3.12 -5.23
CA ARG A 64 16.80 4.37 -5.74
C ARG A 64 17.05 4.41 -7.25
N SER A 65 17.22 3.25 -7.90
CA SER A 65 17.43 3.19 -9.35
C SER A 65 16.17 3.43 -10.18
N ARG A 66 14.99 3.47 -9.54
CA ARG A 66 13.68 3.67 -10.18
C ARG A 66 12.88 4.82 -9.58
N LEU A 67 13.49 5.58 -8.68
CA LEU A 67 12.92 6.78 -8.08
C LEU A 67 13.61 8.02 -8.66
N ILE A 68 12.87 9.12 -8.80
CA ILE A 68 13.34 10.30 -9.53
C ILE A 68 14.51 11.00 -8.83
N ASP A 69 14.50 11.05 -7.50
CA ASP A 69 15.47 11.76 -6.69
C ASP A 69 15.58 11.21 -5.26
N GLN A 70 16.56 11.71 -4.50
CA GLN A 70 16.77 11.32 -3.11
C GLN A 70 15.65 11.83 -2.19
N HIS A 71 15.02 12.97 -2.51
CA HIS A 71 13.91 13.51 -1.72
C HIS A 71 12.73 12.53 -1.69
N THR A 72 12.35 11.97 -2.84
CA THR A 72 11.30 10.97 -2.96
C THR A 72 11.66 9.68 -2.21
N VAL A 73 12.92 9.24 -2.29
CA VAL A 73 13.41 8.09 -1.52
C VAL A 73 13.22 8.32 -0.02
N ASP A 74 13.60 9.51 0.46
CA ASP A 74 13.50 9.88 1.87
C ASP A 74 12.02 9.98 2.31
N MET A 75 11.15 10.58 1.49
CA MET A 75 9.73 10.74 1.80
C MET A 75 9.00 9.39 1.84
N ILE A 76 9.30 8.46 0.94
CA ILE A 76 8.76 7.09 0.99
C ILE A 76 9.19 6.41 2.29
N GLY A 77 10.50 6.41 2.58
CA GLY A 77 11.03 5.78 3.78
C GLY A 77 10.42 6.37 5.06
N ASN A 78 10.39 7.69 5.17
CA ASN A 78 9.83 8.38 6.33
C ASN A 78 8.34 8.07 6.52
N THR A 79 7.55 8.07 5.43
CA THR A 79 6.10 7.82 5.48
C THR A 79 5.79 6.40 5.94
N VAL A 80 6.44 5.40 5.36
CA VAL A 80 6.18 3.98 5.70
C VAL A 80 6.66 3.65 7.11
N LEU A 81 7.83 4.14 7.50
CA LEU A 81 8.35 3.90 8.86
C LEU A 81 7.50 4.64 9.91
N ASP A 82 7.07 5.86 9.64
CA ASP A 82 6.18 6.60 10.54
C ASP A 82 4.84 5.89 10.72
N ALA A 83 4.25 5.36 9.64
CA ALA A 83 3.05 4.53 9.69
C ALA A 83 3.25 3.27 10.54
N LEU A 84 4.37 2.53 10.36
CA LEU A 84 4.70 1.39 11.21
C LEU A 84 4.88 1.78 12.68
N SER A 85 5.42 2.97 12.95
CA SER A 85 5.67 3.50 14.31
C SER A 85 4.38 3.87 15.03
N ARG A 86 3.50 4.62 14.36
CA ARG A 86 2.42 5.35 15.03
C ARG A 86 1.01 4.86 14.67
N SER A 87 0.82 4.18 13.54
CA SER A 87 -0.49 3.65 13.14
C SER A 87 -0.66 2.19 13.57
N GLN A 88 -1.69 1.93 14.39
CA GLN A 88 -2.07 0.57 14.75
C GLN A 88 -2.74 -0.12 13.58
N THR A 89 -3.60 0.59 12.84
CA THR A 89 -4.24 0.08 11.63
C THR A 89 -3.20 -0.43 10.63
N PHE A 90 -2.14 0.33 10.37
CA PHE A 90 -1.09 -0.09 9.43
C PHE A 90 -0.32 -1.31 9.93
N ARG A 91 0.02 -1.36 11.23
CA ARG A 91 0.68 -2.55 11.82
C ARG A 91 -0.19 -3.80 11.74
N ASP A 92 -1.49 -3.68 11.95
CA ASP A 92 -2.42 -4.81 11.88
C ASP A 92 -2.56 -5.30 10.42
N ALA A 93 -2.63 -4.41 9.44
CA ALA A 93 -2.63 -4.74 8.02
C ALA A 93 -1.31 -5.41 7.56
N VAL A 94 -0.16 -4.89 7.98
CA VAL A 94 1.14 -5.51 7.69
C VAL A 94 1.25 -6.88 8.34
N SER A 95 0.79 -7.02 9.59
CA SER A 95 0.80 -8.31 10.27
C SER A 95 -0.14 -9.32 9.61
N TYR A 96 -1.28 -8.86 9.08
CA TYR A 96 -2.17 -9.69 8.28
C TYR A 96 -1.41 -10.31 7.10
N GLY A 97 -0.74 -9.51 6.27
CA GLY A 97 -0.05 -10.02 5.09
C GLY A 97 1.04 -11.04 5.43
N ILE A 98 1.84 -10.75 6.46
CA ILE A 98 2.91 -11.65 6.94
C ILE A 98 2.39 -13.03 7.34
N HIS A 99 1.19 -13.10 7.94
CA HIS A 99 0.66 -14.32 8.54
C HIS A 99 -0.45 -14.99 7.73
N ASN A 100 -0.90 -14.39 6.61
CA ASN A 100 -2.05 -14.85 5.83
C ASN A 100 -1.77 -14.89 4.31
N GLU A 101 -0.51 -15.17 3.93
CA GLU A 101 -0.11 -15.45 2.55
C GLU A 101 -0.24 -14.26 1.57
N GLU A 102 -0.21 -13.02 2.06
CA GLU A 102 -0.08 -11.82 1.21
C GLU A 102 1.36 -11.28 1.25
N VAL A 103 1.61 -10.14 0.60
CA VAL A 103 2.96 -9.61 0.45
C VAL A 103 3.54 -9.15 1.79
N HIS A 104 4.76 -9.62 2.09
CA HIS A 104 5.55 -9.06 3.18
C HIS A 104 6.06 -7.67 2.78
N ILE A 105 5.73 -6.62 3.54
CA ILE A 105 6.03 -5.22 3.19
C ILE A 105 7.51 -4.95 2.84
N GLY A 106 8.44 -5.65 3.51
CA GLY A 106 9.88 -5.55 3.22
C GLY A 106 10.32 -6.10 1.84
N CYS A 107 9.41 -6.69 1.06
CA CYS A 107 9.65 -7.14 -0.32
C CYS A 107 9.22 -6.09 -1.36
N ILE A 108 8.40 -5.11 -0.98
CA ILE A 108 7.86 -4.09 -1.90
C ILE A 108 8.96 -3.10 -2.27
N LYS A 109 9.21 -2.93 -3.57
CA LYS A 109 10.06 -1.87 -4.12
C LYS A 109 9.22 -0.72 -4.68
N TYR A 110 9.85 0.43 -4.88
CA TYR A 110 9.15 1.66 -5.27
C TYR A 110 9.65 2.21 -6.60
N ARG A 111 8.76 2.85 -7.35
CA ARG A 111 9.04 3.43 -8.67
C ARG A 111 8.29 4.75 -8.86
N ASN A 112 8.81 5.58 -9.76
CA ASN A 112 8.09 6.74 -10.31
C ASN A 112 7.91 6.54 -11.81
N GLU A 113 6.99 5.65 -12.21
CA GLU A 113 6.63 5.44 -13.61
C GLU A 113 5.54 6.45 -14.02
N TYR A 114 5.67 6.99 -15.22
CA TYR A 114 4.78 8.00 -15.79
C TYR A 114 4.42 7.62 -17.21
N GLU A 115 3.24 8.04 -17.66
CA GLU A 115 2.77 7.89 -19.04
C GLU A 115 2.41 9.22 -19.67
N LEU A 116 2.41 9.26 -21.01
CA LEU A 116 1.97 10.43 -21.76
C LEU A 116 0.44 10.54 -21.69
N ASN A 117 -0.07 11.73 -21.39
CA ASN A 117 -1.50 11.99 -21.43
C ASN A 117 -1.98 12.09 -22.89
N GLY A 118 -2.80 11.12 -23.32
CA GLY A 118 -3.36 11.09 -24.67
C GLY A 118 -4.30 12.25 -25.00
N GLU A 119 -4.81 12.95 -23.98
CA GLU A 119 -5.69 14.11 -24.13
C GLU A 119 -4.92 15.44 -24.20
N SER A 120 -3.62 15.44 -23.92
CA SER A 120 -2.82 16.66 -23.91
C SER A 120 -2.65 17.25 -25.31
N ALA A 121 -2.74 18.59 -25.40
CA ALA A 121 -2.43 19.33 -26.62
C ALA A 121 -0.91 19.42 -26.91
N ILE A 122 -0.05 19.07 -25.94
CA ILE A 122 1.40 19.10 -26.10
C ILE A 122 1.85 17.95 -26.99
N LYS A 123 2.67 18.27 -28.00
CA LYS A 123 3.26 17.28 -28.90
C LYS A 123 4.70 17.00 -28.48
N ILE A 124 4.85 16.14 -27.48
CA ILE A 124 6.13 15.51 -27.17
C ILE A 124 6.10 14.07 -27.66
N ASP A 125 7.23 13.62 -28.22
CA ASP A 125 7.37 12.23 -28.70
C ASP A 125 7.71 11.28 -27.54
N ASP A 126 8.34 11.79 -26.48
CA ASP A 126 8.75 11.03 -25.30
C ASP A 126 8.86 11.92 -24.05
N ILE A 127 8.83 11.29 -22.87
CA ILE A 127 8.93 11.96 -21.57
C ILE A 127 10.30 12.64 -21.40
N GLN A 128 11.37 12.10 -21.99
CA GLN A 128 12.73 12.64 -21.90
C GLN A 128 12.86 14.01 -22.56
N SER A 129 11.97 14.34 -23.49
CA SER A 129 11.94 15.61 -24.21
C SER A 129 11.15 16.70 -23.49
N LEU A 130 10.47 16.37 -22.38
CA LEU A 130 9.62 17.30 -21.65
C LEU A 130 10.43 18.40 -20.95
N THR A 131 9.87 19.61 -20.95
CA THR A 131 10.44 20.79 -20.28
C THR A 131 9.53 21.28 -19.16
N CYS A 132 10.10 22.02 -18.20
CA CYS A 132 9.31 22.64 -17.13
C CYS A 132 8.22 23.58 -17.68
N ASN A 133 8.46 24.28 -18.78
CA ASN A 133 7.48 25.20 -19.36
C ASN A 133 6.22 24.48 -19.84
N GLU A 134 6.35 23.24 -20.32
CA GLU A 134 5.22 22.41 -20.76
C GLU A 134 4.41 21.89 -19.57
N LEU A 135 5.05 21.65 -18.42
CA LEU A 135 4.35 21.27 -17.19
C LEU A 135 3.48 22.41 -16.61
N TYR A 136 3.97 23.65 -16.66
CA TYR A 136 3.23 24.81 -16.12
C TYR A 136 2.31 25.50 -17.14
N GLY A 137 2.37 25.09 -18.41
CA GLY A 137 1.64 25.72 -19.50
C GLY A 137 0.17 25.32 -19.61
N TYR A 138 -0.25 24.28 -18.89
CA TYR A 138 -1.55 23.63 -19.03
C TYR A 138 -2.11 23.24 -17.67
N ASP A 139 -3.42 23.41 -17.51
CA ASP A 139 -4.17 23.00 -16.32
C ASP A 139 -4.50 21.50 -16.37
N VAL A 140 -5.04 20.97 -15.26
CA VAL A 140 -5.53 19.59 -15.14
C VAL A 140 -6.52 19.22 -16.24
N GLY A 141 -6.39 18.01 -16.77
CA GLY A 141 -7.06 17.48 -17.96
C GLY A 141 -6.29 17.70 -19.26
N GLN A 142 -5.22 18.50 -19.27
CA GLN A 142 -4.40 18.80 -20.45
C GLN A 142 -2.89 18.75 -20.18
N GLU A 143 -2.48 18.42 -18.96
CA GLU A 143 -1.11 18.16 -18.55
C GLU A 143 -0.46 17.09 -19.45
N PRO A 144 0.84 17.17 -19.73
CA PRO A 144 1.49 16.29 -20.71
C PRO A 144 1.71 14.85 -20.24
N ILE A 145 1.83 14.64 -18.93
CA ILE A 145 2.13 13.33 -18.33
C ILE A 145 1.32 13.10 -17.07
N LEU A 146 1.05 11.83 -16.80
CA LEU A 146 0.33 11.35 -15.61
C LEU A 146 1.19 10.32 -14.89
N PRO A 147 1.22 10.31 -13.54
CA PRO A 147 1.86 9.23 -12.80
C PRO A 147 1.05 7.94 -12.97
N ILE A 148 1.76 6.81 -13.09
CA ILE A 148 1.15 5.49 -12.94
C ILE A 148 1.17 5.17 -11.44
N CYS A 149 0.00 5.22 -10.80
CA CYS A 149 -0.20 4.86 -9.40
C CYS A 149 -0.80 3.45 -9.34
N GLU A 150 0.01 2.46 -8.96
CA GLU A 150 -0.44 1.07 -8.88
C GLU A 150 0.42 0.20 -7.95
N ALA A 151 -0.21 -0.86 -7.45
CA ALA A 151 0.41 -2.01 -6.80
C ALA A 151 0.58 -3.17 -7.80
N GLY A 152 1.74 -3.24 -8.46
CA GLY A 152 2.03 -4.23 -9.50
C GLY A 152 3.09 -5.27 -9.11
N GLU A 153 3.36 -6.21 -10.01
CA GLU A 153 4.44 -7.20 -9.91
C GLU A 153 5.29 -7.21 -11.19
N ASN A 154 6.60 -7.42 -11.06
CA ASN A 154 7.47 -7.54 -12.25
C ASN A 154 7.43 -8.96 -12.85
N GLU A 155 8.19 -9.19 -13.92
CA GLU A 155 8.27 -10.50 -14.59
C GLU A 155 8.74 -11.67 -13.69
N ASN A 156 9.34 -11.36 -12.54
CA ASN A 156 9.79 -12.35 -11.54
C ASN A 156 8.83 -12.45 -10.34
N GLU A 157 7.61 -11.92 -10.45
CA GLU A 157 6.63 -11.89 -9.36
C GLU A 157 7.13 -11.09 -8.13
N GLU A 158 8.06 -10.15 -8.33
CA GLU A 158 8.49 -9.25 -7.26
C GLU A 158 7.55 -8.04 -7.18
N PRO A 159 6.95 -7.75 -6.00
CA PRO A 159 5.97 -6.69 -5.85
C PRO A 159 6.63 -5.32 -5.89
N TYR A 160 5.94 -4.37 -6.54
CA TYR A 160 6.31 -2.97 -6.55
C TYR A 160 5.09 -2.06 -6.38
N VAL A 161 5.37 -0.86 -5.89
CA VAL A 161 4.45 0.28 -5.96
C VAL A 161 5.04 1.30 -6.92
N SER A 162 4.31 1.62 -7.98
CA SER A 162 4.57 2.84 -8.76
C SER A 162 3.69 3.94 -8.20
N PHE A 163 4.25 5.11 -7.97
CA PHE A 163 3.50 6.24 -7.42
C PHE A 163 4.10 7.57 -7.89
N SER A 164 3.33 8.65 -7.72
CA SER A 164 3.78 10.01 -8.03
C SER A 164 5.08 10.37 -7.30
N VAL A 165 5.89 11.24 -7.91
CA VAL A 165 7.06 11.84 -7.24
C VAL A 165 6.64 12.57 -5.96
N ALA A 166 7.50 12.57 -4.94
CA ALA A 166 7.15 13.23 -3.70
C ALA A 166 7.06 14.75 -3.91
N PRO A 167 6.00 15.41 -3.40
CA PRO A 167 5.93 16.86 -3.42
C PRO A 167 6.94 17.45 -2.43
N ASP A 168 7.16 18.76 -2.49
CA ASP A 168 8.07 19.45 -1.57
C ASP A 168 7.70 19.21 -0.10
N THR A 169 8.69 19.28 0.79
CA THR A 169 8.45 19.24 2.24
C THR A 169 7.55 20.41 2.65
N ASP A 170 6.61 20.17 3.56
CA ASP A 170 5.61 21.14 4.05
C ASP A 170 4.62 21.65 2.98
N SER A 171 4.58 21.01 1.80
CA SER A 171 3.60 21.31 0.76
C SER A 171 2.18 20.94 1.17
N TYR A 172 1.20 21.54 0.50
CA TYR A 172 -0.21 21.24 0.73
C TYR A 172 -0.55 19.79 0.33
N GLU A 173 0.17 19.27 -0.66
CA GLU A 173 -0.04 17.98 -1.29
C GLU A 173 0.52 16.82 -0.46
N MET A 174 1.48 17.08 0.43
CA MET A 174 2.20 16.04 1.18
C MET A 174 1.26 15.06 1.92
N PRO A 175 0.25 15.50 2.71
CA PRO A 175 -0.62 14.55 3.42
C PRO A 175 -1.42 13.64 2.47
N SER A 176 -1.85 14.16 1.31
CA SER A 176 -2.57 13.37 0.30
C SER A 176 -1.64 12.40 -0.41
N TRP A 177 -0.42 12.83 -0.72
CA TRP A 177 0.60 11.97 -1.31
C TRP A 177 0.98 10.82 -0.36
N GLN A 178 1.13 11.11 0.94
CA GLN A 178 1.44 10.09 1.94
C GLN A 178 0.31 9.06 2.09
N GLU A 179 -0.93 9.52 2.07
CA GLU A 179 -2.11 8.67 2.18
C GLU A 179 -2.25 7.76 0.95
N GLY A 180 -2.12 8.31 -0.26
CA GLY A 180 -2.13 7.51 -1.49
C GLY A 180 -0.96 6.53 -1.61
N LEU A 181 0.24 6.88 -1.11
CA LEU A 181 1.35 5.92 -1.03
C LEU A 181 1.00 4.72 -0.13
N ILE A 182 0.36 4.99 1.01
CA ILE A 182 -0.10 3.93 1.93
C ILE A 182 -1.22 3.10 1.29
N HIS A 183 -2.12 3.72 0.51
CA HIS A 183 -3.15 3.02 -0.27
C HIS A 183 -2.54 1.94 -1.16
N GLU A 184 -1.55 2.27 -1.99
CA GLU A 184 -0.90 1.29 -2.87
C GLU A 184 -0.19 0.16 -2.11
N ILE A 185 0.42 0.47 -0.96
CA ILE A 185 1.04 -0.54 -0.11
C ILE A 185 -0.02 -1.48 0.48
N ILE A 186 -1.19 -0.97 0.83
CA ILE A 186 -2.29 -1.76 1.40
C ILE A 186 -2.79 -2.81 0.41
N HIS A 187 -2.87 -2.52 -0.89
CA HIS A 187 -3.20 -3.51 -1.90
C HIS A 187 -2.33 -4.76 -1.77
N HIS A 188 -1.00 -4.58 -1.71
CA HIS A 188 -0.04 -5.68 -1.58
C HIS A 188 -0.13 -6.40 -0.23
N VAL A 189 -0.11 -5.66 0.88
CA VAL A 189 0.02 -6.27 2.22
C VAL A 189 -1.28 -6.89 2.73
N THR A 190 -2.42 -6.62 2.07
CA THR A 190 -3.73 -7.15 2.48
C THR A 190 -4.44 -7.94 1.39
N GLY A 191 -4.04 -7.80 0.13
CA GLY A 191 -4.79 -8.32 -1.01
C GLY A 191 -6.13 -7.62 -1.25
N ALA A 192 -6.41 -6.50 -0.56
CA ALA A 192 -7.61 -5.70 -0.77
C ALA A 192 -7.62 -5.06 -2.17
N SER A 193 -8.81 -4.77 -2.68
CA SER A 193 -9.02 -4.14 -3.98
C SER A 193 -9.89 -2.90 -3.82
N ASP A 194 -9.80 -2.01 -4.80
CA ASP A 194 -10.74 -0.91 -4.95
C ASP A 194 -12.13 -1.41 -5.37
N PRO A 195 -13.17 -0.55 -5.33
CA PRO A 195 -14.50 -0.93 -5.81
C PRO A 195 -14.42 -1.46 -7.24
N SER A 196 -15.17 -2.53 -7.56
CA SER A 196 -15.14 -3.15 -8.89
C SER A 196 -15.73 -2.29 -10.02
N GLY A 197 -16.26 -1.11 -9.71
CA GLY A 197 -16.74 -0.13 -10.68
C GLY A 197 -16.71 1.27 -10.08
N ASP A 198 -16.91 2.28 -10.92
CA ASP A 198 -16.83 3.70 -10.55
C ASP A 198 -17.88 4.03 -9.48
N SER A 199 -17.44 4.04 -8.23
CA SER A 199 -18.30 4.26 -7.08
C SER A 199 -18.11 5.66 -6.51
N ASN A 200 -19.19 6.44 -6.53
CA ASN A 200 -19.22 7.80 -5.97
C ASN A 200 -19.71 7.81 -4.51
N ILE A 201 -19.98 6.65 -3.92
CA ILE A 201 -20.57 6.52 -2.58
C ILE A 201 -19.86 5.48 -1.69
N GLU A 202 -18.94 4.69 -2.28
CA GLU A 202 -18.12 3.74 -1.55
C GLU A 202 -16.65 3.96 -1.93
N LEU A 203 -15.81 3.98 -0.90
CA LEU A 203 -14.36 4.15 -1.03
C LEU A 203 -13.67 2.83 -1.43
N GLY A 204 -14.22 1.68 -1.05
CA GLY A 204 -13.54 0.39 -1.14
C GLY A 204 -12.63 0.11 0.07
N PRO A 205 -12.31 -1.16 0.34
CA PRO A 205 -11.58 -1.55 1.53
C PRO A 205 -10.14 -1.02 1.58
N THR A 206 -9.44 -0.88 0.44
CA THR A 206 -8.09 -0.31 0.38
C THR A 206 -8.09 1.13 0.88
N GLU A 207 -8.92 1.98 0.29
CA GLU A 207 -9.07 3.38 0.65
C GLU A 207 -9.59 3.55 2.09
N ILE A 208 -10.52 2.71 2.55
CA ILE A 208 -10.97 2.74 3.96
C ILE A 208 -9.79 2.51 4.92
N LEU A 209 -8.90 1.56 4.62
CA LEU A 209 -7.73 1.29 5.45
C LEU A 209 -6.73 2.46 5.39
N ALA A 210 -6.45 3.00 4.20
CA ALA A 210 -5.53 4.13 4.01
C ALA A 210 -5.99 5.38 4.79
N ARG A 211 -7.28 5.71 4.70
CA ARG A 211 -7.89 6.83 5.41
C ARG A 211 -7.86 6.68 6.94
N ARG A 212 -7.97 5.45 7.46
CA ARG A 212 -7.78 5.18 8.90
C ARG A 212 -6.33 5.38 9.33
N VAL A 213 -5.36 4.97 8.50
CA VAL A 213 -3.94 5.24 8.75
C VAL A 213 -3.68 6.75 8.76
N ALA A 214 -4.19 7.48 7.76
CA ALA A 214 -4.09 8.95 7.72
C ALA A 214 -4.68 9.62 8.97
N GLN A 215 -5.85 9.16 9.43
CA GLN A 215 -6.47 9.66 10.66
C GLN A 215 -5.60 9.43 11.90
N GLU A 216 -5.01 8.25 12.06
CA GLU A 216 -4.14 7.92 13.19
C GLU A 216 -2.84 8.73 13.20
N LEU A 217 -2.32 9.07 12.01
CA LEU A 217 -1.06 9.80 11.85
C LEU A 217 -1.23 11.32 11.84
N GLY A 218 -2.46 11.80 11.68
CA GLY A 218 -2.80 13.22 11.63
C GLY A 218 -2.64 13.85 10.25
N TRP A 219 -2.67 13.06 9.18
CA TRP A 219 -2.60 13.54 7.81
C TRP A 219 -3.95 14.13 7.40
N SER A 220 -3.96 15.41 7.03
CA SER A 220 -5.18 16.11 6.64
C SER A 220 -5.46 15.88 5.16
N VAL A 221 -6.41 14.99 4.88
CA VAL A 221 -6.88 14.67 3.52
C VAL A 221 -8.36 15.07 3.36
N PRO A 222 -8.83 15.36 2.14
CA PRO A 222 -10.24 15.65 1.90
C PRO A 222 -11.16 14.49 2.34
N ASP A 223 -12.39 14.82 2.75
CA ASP A 223 -13.36 13.83 3.21
C ASP A 223 -14.25 13.28 2.08
N PHE A 224 -13.61 12.69 1.07
CA PHE A 224 -14.30 12.04 -0.04
C PHE A 224 -15.16 10.86 0.42
N LYS A 225 -16.24 10.59 -0.30
CA LYS A 225 -17.21 9.52 0.00
C LYS A 225 -17.17 8.39 -1.02
N GLY A 226 -16.72 8.65 -2.24
CA GLY A 226 -16.52 7.65 -3.29
C GLY A 226 -15.09 7.62 -3.80
N TYR A 227 -14.64 6.45 -4.22
CA TYR A 227 -13.33 6.28 -4.85
C TYR A 227 -13.23 7.00 -6.21
N ALA A 228 -14.34 7.02 -6.96
CA ALA A 228 -14.44 7.67 -8.27
C ALA A 228 -15.27 8.96 -8.22
N GLU A 229 -15.36 9.59 -7.04
CA GLU A 229 -16.05 10.87 -6.88
C GLU A 229 -15.29 11.97 -7.68
N PRO A 230 -15.97 12.85 -8.43
CA PRO A 230 -15.29 13.84 -9.29
C PRO A 230 -14.51 14.98 -8.60
N GLU A 231 -14.74 15.22 -7.30
CA GLU A 231 -14.18 16.32 -6.49
C GLU A 231 -12.69 16.19 -6.14
#